data_AF-A0AAU6C5Q3-F1
#
_entry.id   AF-A0AAU6C5Q3-F1
#
_cell.length_a   1.000
_cell.length_b   1.000
_cell.length_c   1.000
_cell.angle_alpha   90.00
_cell.angle_beta   90.00
_cell.angle_gamma   90.00
#
_symmetry.space_group_name_H-M   'P 1'
#
loop_
_entity.id
_entity.type
_entity.pdbx_description
1 polymer ?
#
loop_
_entity_poly.entity_id
_entity_poly.type
_entity_poly.pdbx_seq_one_letter_code
_entity_poly.pdbx_strand_id
1 'polypeptide(L)' 'MARGASLRPASLSPQLLAALRGLDGLARRRGQSLAQTALSWALRDARVTSLIIGASSVGSSTRA' A
#
# COMPACT_ATOMS: atom_id res chain seq x y z
N MET A 1 19.07 -11.68 -4.51
CA MET A 1 18.02 -12.44 -5.23
C MET A 1 16.70 -12.29 -4.47
N ALA A 2 15.74 -11.51 -4.96
CA ALA A 2 14.37 -11.51 -4.43
C ALA A 2 13.47 -12.24 -5.43
N ARG A 3 13.21 -13.53 -5.19
CA ARG A 3 12.32 -14.37 -6.00
C ARG A 3 11.00 -14.55 -5.25
N GLY A 4 9.90 -14.05 -5.84
CA GLY A 4 8.57 -14.68 -5.73
C GLY A 4 7.65 -14.32 -4.56
N ALA A 5 7.44 -13.03 -4.24
CA ALA A 5 6.44 -12.62 -3.23
C ALA A 5 5.32 -11.70 -3.78
N SER A 6 5.08 -11.70 -5.09
CA SER A 6 3.89 -11.03 -5.64
C SER A 6 2.64 -11.79 -5.19
N LEU A 7 1.60 -11.06 -4.78
CA LEU A 7 0.33 -11.63 -4.33
C LEU A 7 -0.18 -12.67 -5.35
N ARG A 8 -0.57 -13.86 -4.86
CA ARG A 8 -1.14 -14.89 -5.74
C ARG A 8 -2.49 -14.39 -6.23
N PRO A 9 -2.82 -14.43 -7.53
CA PRO A 9 -4.11 -13.95 -8.03
C PRO A 9 -5.31 -14.62 -7.32
N ALA A 10 -5.16 -15.88 -6.94
CA ALA A 10 -6.16 -16.64 -6.19
C ALA A 10 -6.45 -16.09 -4.77
N SER A 11 -5.57 -15.27 -4.18
CA SER A 11 -5.81 -14.64 -2.88
C SER A 11 -6.60 -13.34 -2.97
N LEU A 12 -6.87 -12.84 -4.18
CA LEU A 12 -7.65 -11.62 -4.41
C LEU A 12 -9.12 -11.98 -4.60
N SER A 13 -9.86 -12.10 -3.50
CA SER A 13 -11.32 -12.29 -3.58
C SER A 13 -12.01 -11.03 -4.16
N PRO A 14 -13.15 -11.18 -4.84
CA PRO A 14 -13.94 -10.04 -5.32
C PRO A 14 -14.29 -9.04 -4.21
N GLN A 15 -14.54 -9.55 -3.00
CA GLN A 15 -14.85 -8.75 -1.82
C GLN A 15 -13.63 -7.93 -1.36
N LEU A 16 -12.44 -8.53 -1.34
CA LEU A 16 -11.21 -7.81 -1.02
C LEU A 16 -10.92 -6.72 -2.06
N LEU A 17 -11.12 -7.02 -3.35
CA LEU A 17 -10.95 -6.03 -4.42
C LEU A 17 -11.93 -4.87 -4.29
N ALA A 18 -13.19 -5.14 -3.92
CA ALA A 18 -14.18 -4.09 -3.67
C ALA A 18 -13.75 -3.18 -2.51
N ALA A 19 -13.26 -3.76 -1.40
CA ALA A 19 -12.75 -2.99 -0.27
C ALA A 19 -11.52 -2.14 -0.64
N LEU A 20 -10.56 -2.71 -1.37
CA LEU A 20 -9.37 -2.00 -1.84
C LEU A 20 -9.71 -0.83 -2.76
N ARG A 21 -10.71 -0.99 -3.66
CA ARG A 21 -11.20 0.10 -4.51
C ARG A 21 -11.85 1.23 -3.70
N GLY A 22 -12.58 0.89 -2.64
CA GLY A 22 -13.14 1.89 -1.71
C GLY A 22 -12.04 2.70 -1.00
N LEU A 23 -11.00 2.02 -0.53
CA LEU A 23 -9.83 2.65 0.09
C LEU A 23 -9.02 3.50 -0.90
N ASP A 24 -8.86 3.06 -2.14
CA ASP A 24 -8.22 3.86 -3.19
C ASP A 24 -9.00 5.15 -3.46
N GLY A 25 -10.34 5.07 -3.50
CA GLY A 25 -11.19 6.24 -3.60
C GLY A 25 -10.99 7.24 -2.45
N LEU A 26 -10.78 6.76 -1.22
CA LEU A 26 -10.44 7.59 -0.06
C LEU A 26 -9.05 8.23 -0.20
N ALA A 27 -8.05 7.44 -0.61
CA ALA A 27 -6.68 7.90 -0.80
C ALA A 27 -6.62 9.03 -1.84
N ARG A 28 -7.30 8.85 -2.98
CA ARG A 28 -7.34 9.83 -4.08
C ARG A 28 -8.00 11.14 -3.68
N ARG A 29 -9.05 11.10 -2.85
CA ARG A 29 -9.66 12.33 -2.29
C ARG A 29 -8.69 13.13 -1.42
N ARG A 30 -7.69 12.46 -0.83
CA ARG A 30 -6.63 13.09 -0.03
C ARG A 30 -5.39 13.43 -0.86
N GLY A 31 -5.41 13.25 -2.18
CA GLY A 31 -4.25 13.43 -3.06
C GLY A 31 -3.15 12.40 -2.86
N GLN A 32 -3.44 11.27 -2.22
CA GLN A 32 -2.47 10.22 -1.93
C GLN A 32 -2.75 8.94 -2.73
N SER A 33 -1.73 8.14 -2.95
CA SER A 33 -1.88 6.75 -3.39
C SER A 33 -2.35 5.86 -2.24
N LEU A 34 -3.01 4.74 -2.58
CA LEU A 34 -3.39 3.73 -1.60
C LEU A 34 -2.19 3.24 -0.76
N ALA A 35 -1.01 3.11 -1.37
CA ALA A 35 0.22 2.73 -0.67
C ALA A 35 0.65 3.79 0.35
N GLN A 36 0.64 5.07 0.00
CA GLN A 36 0.95 6.17 0.93
C GLN A 36 -0.06 6.24 2.09
N THR A 37 -1.35 6.02 1.82
CA THR A 37 -2.37 5.94 2.86
C THR A 37 -2.15 4.75 3.78
N ALA A 38 -1.78 3.59 3.24
CA ALA A 38 -1.45 2.40 4.04
C ALA A 38 -0.24 2.63 4.94
N LEU A 39 0.80 3.31 4.45
CA LEU A 39 1.97 3.67 5.25
C LEU A 39 1.61 4.64 6.38
N SER A 40 0.83 5.67 6.07
CA SER A 40 0.35 6.64 7.06
C SER A 40 -0.51 5.96 8.15
N TRP A 41 -1.33 4.99 7.74
CA TRP A 41 -2.13 4.19 8.66
C TRP A 41 -1.28 3.28 9.54
N ALA A 42 -0.22 2.67 8.99
CA ALA A 42 0.68 1.82 9.76
C ALA A 42 1.51 2.62 10.78
N LEU A 43 1.89 3.86 10.45
CA LEU A 43 2.60 4.78 11.35
C LEU A 43 1.69 5.54 12.33
N ARG A 44 0.36 5.38 12.23
CA ARG A 44 -0.57 6.13 13.10
C ARG A 44 -0.46 5.74 14.58
N ASP A 45 0.06 4.54 14.86
CA ASP A 45 0.24 4.03 16.20
C ASP A 45 1.59 4.51 16.73
N ALA A 46 1.57 5.25 17.85
CA ALA A 46 2.76 5.82 18.48
C ALA A 46 3.79 4.77 18.92
N ARG A 47 3.42 3.49 18.99
CA ARG A 47 4.31 2.38 19.31
C ARG A 47 5.16 1.93 18.10
N VAL A 48 4.82 2.37 16.89
CA VAL A 48 5.54 2.00 15.66
C VAL A 48 6.59 3.07 15.37
N THR A 49 7.87 2.70 15.51
CA THR A 49 8.99 3.64 15.31
C THR A 49 9.35 3.83 13.84
N SER A 50 9.34 2.75 13.05
CA SER A 50 9.58 2.82 11.60
C SER A 50 8.96 1.63 10.86
N LEU A 51 8.95 1.71 9.53
CA LEU A 51 8.49 0.67 8.62
C LEU A 51 9.57 0.38 7.58
N ILE A 52 9.74 -0.89 7.22
CA ILE A 52 10.61 -1.32 6.13
C ILE A 52 9.74 -1.68 4.93
N ILE A 53 10.00 -1.06 3.78
CA ILE A 53 9.30 -1.33 2.52
C ILE A 53 10.25 -1.87 1.46
N GLY A 54 9.79 -2.86 0.69
CA GLY A 54 10.48 -3.32 -0.52
C GLY A 54 10.02 -2.50 -1.73
N ALA A 55 10.94 -1.83 -2.41
CA ALA A 55 10.67 -1.13 -3.66
C ALA A 55 11.42 -1.80 -4.82
N SER A 56 10.75 -2.02 -5.94
CA SER A 56 11.33 -2.59 -7.16
C SER A 56 11.68 -1.53 -8.22
N SER A 57 11.35 -0.27 -7.98
CA SER A 57 11.65 0.85 -8.88
C SER A 57 11.83 2.15 -8.08
N VAL A 58 12.78 2.99 -8.49
CA VAL A 58 13.09 4.27 -7.83
C VAL A 58 11.92 5.27 -7.94
N GLY A 59 11.12 5.16 -9.01
CA GLY A 59 10.01 6.08 -9.27
C GLY A 59 8.83 5.95 -8.29
N SER A 60 8.74 4.86 -7.52
CA SER A 60 7.62 4.65 -6.59
C SER A 60 7.70 5.51 -5.32
N SER A 61 8.89 5.99 -4.94
CA SER A 61 9.11 6.72 -3.68
C SER A 61 9.27 8.24 -3.87
N THR A 62 9.28 8.75 -5.11
CA THR A 62 9.73 10.12 -5.43
C THR A 62 8.61 11.09 -5.85
N ARG A 63 7.34 10.68 -5.97
CA ARG A 63 6.24 11.66 -6.10
C ARG A 63 5.72 12.04 -4.72
N ALA A 64 6.37 13.06 -4.16
CA ALA A 64 5.79 13.94 -3.14
C ALA A 64 4.67 14.79 -3.76
#